data_AF-A0A432RM85-F1
#
_entry.id   AF-A0A432RM85-F1
#
_cell.length_a   1.000
_cell.length_b   1.000
_cell.length_c   1.000
_cell.angle_alpha   90.00
_cell.angle_beta   90.00
_cell.angle_gamma   90.00
#
_symmetry.space_group_name_H-M   'P 1'
#
loop_
_entity.id
_entity.type
_entity.pdbx_description
1 polymer ?
#
loop_
_entity_poly.entity_id
_entity_poly.type
_entity_poly.pdbx_seq_one_letter_code
_entity_poly.pdbx_strand_id
1 'polypeptide(L)'
;MEGESVVTQRGDRCFNEVAMKLSPTEGEDYRNLEYRTVYEYAAVETGADSTAWQASNDLLGRLHGVLAFVDETILSSYQTTSGSIRGVETFVRISANEYRCRGALFESGKKSSSWALRYRKA
;
A
#
# COMPACT_ATOMS: atom_id res chain seq x y z
N MET A 1 -7.33 8.74 9.62
CA MET A 1 -6.72 8.52 8.30
C MET A 1 -7.81 8.09 7.36
N GLU A 2 -8.00 8.85 6.31
CA GLU A 2 -8.91 8.54 5.22
C GLU A 2 -8.11 8.55 3.93
N GLY A 3 -8.53 7.76 2.95
CA GLY A 3 -7.82 7.68 1.69
C GLY A 3 -8.73 7.19 0.58
N GLU A 4 -8.37 7.60 -0.62
CA GLU A 4 -9.05 7.22 -1.85
C GLU A 4 -8.03 6.57 -2.78
N SER A 5 -8.48 5.57 -3.53
CA SER A 5 -7.64 4.89 -4.52
C SER A 5 -8.38 4.75 -5.84
N VAL A 6 -7.71 5.06 -6.94
CA VAL A 6 -8.22 4.86 -8.29
C VAL A 6 -7.30 3.91 -9.04
N VAL A 7 -7.86 2.83 -9.56
CA VAL A 7 -7.12 1.86 -10.38
C VAL A 7 -7.44 2.10 -11.86
N THR A 8 -6.40 2.32 -12.66
CA THR A 8 -6.50 2.49 -14.11
C THR A 8 -5.63 1.46 -14.82
N GLN A 9 -6.18 0.76 -15.81
CA GLN A 9 -5.40 -0.12 -16.68
C GLN A 9 -4.97 0.64 -17.94
N ARG A 10 -3.68 0.53 -18.31
CA ARG A 10 -3.09 1.10 -19.52
C ARG A 10 -2.26 0.01 -20.20
N GLY A 11 -2.83 -0.65 -21.21
CA GLY A 11 -2.20 -1.81 -21.85
C GLY A 11 -2.10 -3.01 -20.90
N ASP A 12 -0.90 -3.56 -20.77
CA ASP A 12 -0.55 -4.67 -19.88
C ASP A 12 -0.22 -4.22 -18.44
N ARG A 13 -0.30 -2.91 -18.17
CA ARG A 13 0.03 -2.32 -16.87
C ARG A 13 -1.20 -1.79 -16.15
N CYS A 14 -1.21 -1.96 -14.84
CA CYS A 14 -2.18 -1.39 -13.92
C CYS A 14 -1.49 -0.31 -13.07
N PHE A 15 -2.18 0.81 -12.93
CA PHE A 15 -1.76 1.93 -12.10
C PHE A 15 -2.78 2.10 -10.98
N ASN A 16 -2.32 2.14 -9.73
CA ASN A 16 -3.17 2.46 -8.59
C ASN A 16 -2.68 3.78 -7.98
N GLU A 17 -3.47 4.82 -8.14
CA GLU A 17 -3.20 6.14 -7.60
C GLU A 17 -3.92 6.27 -6.25
N VAL A 18 -3.16 6.43 -5.18
CA VAL A 18 -3.66 6.49 -3.80
C VAL A 18 -3.33 7.84 -3.20
N ALA A 19 -4.34 8.53 -2.69
CA ALA A 19 -4.19 9.72 -1.86
C ALA A 19 -4.59 9.39 -0.43
N MET A 20 -3.70 9.62 0.53
CA MET A 20 -3.97 9.42 1.95
C MET A 20 -3.93 10.76 2.68
N LYS A 21 -4.99 11.06 3.42
CA LYS A 21 -5.08 12.21 4.32
C LYS A 21 -4.92 11.75 5.76
N LEU A 22 -3.92 12.29 6.43
CA LEU A 22 -3.77 12.13 7.86
C LEU A 22 -4.70 13.12 8.57
N SER A 23 -5.48 12.59 9.51
CA SER A 23 -6.24 13.41 10.45
C SER A 23 -5.25 13.92 11.50
N PRO A 24 -5.25 15.21 11.84
CA PRO A 24 -4.34 15.72 12.85
C PRO A 24 -4.59 15.02 14.19
N THR A 25 -3.52 14.63 14.87
CA THR A 25 -3.58 14.22 16.28
C THR A 25 -3.53 15.48 17.15
N GLU A 26 -4.24 15.48 18.28
CA GLU A 26 -4.28 16.61 19.20
C GLU A 26 -2.85 16.97 19.66
N GLY A 27 -2.42 18.22 19.42
CA GLY A 27 -1.08 18.71 19.76
C GLY A 27 -0.04 18.67 18.62
N GLU A 28 -0.38 18.17 17.44
CA GLU A 28 0.52 18.19 16.27
C GLU A 28 0.03 19.16 15.19
N ASP A 29 0.92 20.05 14.69
CA ASP A 29 0.61 21.01 13.61
C ASP A 29 0.69 20.36 12.21
N TYR A 30 0.20 19.13 12.08
CA TYR A 30 0.07 18.45 10.78
C TYR A 30 -1.27 18.82 10.15
N ARG A 31 -1.48 20.11 9.84
CA ARG A 31 -2.67 20.54 9.10
C ARG A 31 -2.61 19.97 7.68
N ASN A 32 -3.44 18.95 7.42
CA ASN A 32 -3.74 18.42 6.09
C ASN A 32 -2.54 17.87 5.31
N LEU A 33 -1.77 16.96 5.92
CA LEU A 33 -0.77 16.22 5.16
C LEU A 33 -1.46 15.17 4.28
N GLU A 34 -1.56 15.49 2.99
CA GLU A 34 -1.93 14.55 1.94
C GLU A 34 -0.66 13.97 1.33
N TYR A 35 -0.56 12.65 1.29
CA TYR A 35 0.51 11.96 0.60
C TYR A 35 -0.05 11.20 -0.59
N ARG A 36 0.66 11.26 -1.71
CA ARG A 36 0.29 10.49 -2.90
C ARG A 36 1.28 9.36 -3.12
N THR A 37 0.71 8.23 -3.51
CA THR A 37 1.47 7.07 -3.97
C THR A 37 0.89 6.60 -5.28
N VAL A 38 1.74 6.45 -6.29
CA VAL A 38 1.37 5.83 -7.56
C VAL A 38 2.03 4.47 -7.62
N TYR A 39 1.24 3.41 -7.48
CA TYR A 39 1.68 2.04 -7.66
C TYR A 39 1.54 1.64 -9.14
N GLU A 40 2.48 0.84 -9.60
CA GLU A 40 2.50 0.22 -10.92
C GLU A 40 2.76 -1.27 -10.77
N TYR A 41 1.94 -2.09 -11.41
CA TYR A 41 2.09 -3.55 -11.47
C TYR A 41 1.60 -4.07 -12.81
N ALA A 42 2.13 -5.21 -13.25
CA ALA A 42 1.60 -5.90 -14.41
C ALA A 42 0.19 -6.43 -14.14
N ALA A 43 -0.61 -6.62 -15.19
CA ALA A 43 -1.88 -7.34 -15.08
C ALA A 43 -1.65 -8.69 -14.39
N VAL A 44 -2.40 -8.95 -13.32
CA VAL A 44 -2.27 -10.19 -12.56
C VAL A 44 -3.00 -11.29 -13.31
N GLU A 45 -2.26 -12.28 -13.79
CA GLU A 45 -2.83 -13.44 -14.46
C GLU A 45 -3.68 -14.28 -13.50
N THR A 46 -4.75 -14.88 -14.02
CA THR A 46 -5.58 -15.79 -13.21
C THR A 46 -4.77 -17.00 -12.80
N GLY A 47 -4.70 -17.27 -11.49
CA GLY A 47 -3.92 -18.38 -10.95
C GLY A 47 -2.47 -18.05 -10.61
N ALA A 48 -2.03 -16.80 -10.81
CA ALA A 48 -0.74 -16.35 -10.29
C ALA A 48 -0.70 -16.46 -8.76
N ASP A 49 0.44 -16.89 -8.21
CA ASP A 49 0.71 -16.97 -6.77
C ASP A 49 1.27 -15.65 -6.21
N SER A 50 1.78 -14.79 -7.09
CA SER A 50 2.39 -13.51 -6.74
C SER A 50 2.43 -12.55 -7.91
N THR A 51 2.63 -11.26 -7.62
CA THR A 51 2.97 -10.24 -8.62
C THR A 51 3.93 -9.21 -8.03
N ALA A 52 4.89 -8.76 -8.83
CA ALA A 52 5.79 -7.68 -8.46
C ALA A 52 5.17 -6.31 -8.74
N TRP A 53 5.53 -5.32 -7.94
CA TRP A 53 5.08 -3.95 -8.11
C TRP A 53 6.18 -2.95 -7.77
N GLN A 54 6.04 -1.75 -8.31
CA GLN A 54 6.84 -0.59 -7.98
C GLN A 54 5.94 0.59 -7.65
N ALA A 55 6.42 1.54 -6.86
CA ALA A 55 5.66 2.75 -6.58
C ALA A 55 6.56 3.97 -6.48
N SER A 56 5.98 5.12 -6.78
CA SER A 56 6.55 6.42 -6.43
C SER A 56 5.70 7.03 -5.32
N ASN A 57 6.34 7.36 -4.20
CA ASN A 57 5.72 7.98 -3.03
C ASN A 57 6.41 9.30 -2.71
N ASP A 58 5.63 10.34 -2.44
CA ASP A 58 6.16 11.70 -2.22
C ASP A 58 7.07 11.82 -0.99
N LEU A 59 6.83 10.99 0.04
CA LEU A 59 7.57 11.01 1.30
C LEU A 59 8.75 10.03 1.31
N LEU A 60 8.54 8.82 0.80
CA LEU A 60 9.47 7.70 0.91
C LEU A 60 10.34 7.51 -0.34
N GLY A 61 10.00 8.18 -1.44
CA GLY A 61 10.66 8.02 -2.73
C GLY A 61 10.19 6.78 -3.49
N ARG A 62 11.10 6.13 -4.22
CA ARG A 62 10.79 4.93 -5.01
C ARG A 62 10.77 3.69 -4.12
N LEU A 63 9.71 2.91 -4.28
CA LEU A 63 9.47 1.65 -3.60
C LEU A 63 9.36 0.53 -4.63
N HIS A 64 9.73 -0.68 -4.23
CA HIS A 64 9.46 -1.90 -4.98
C HIS A 64 9.12 -3.03 -4.02
N GLY A 65 8.31 -3.97 -4.49
CA GLY A 65 7.81 -5.04 -3.65
C GLY A 65 7.15 -6.16 -4.43
N VAL A 66 6.60 -7.09 -3.66
CA VAL A 66 5.83 -8.23 -4.13
C VAL A 66 4.51 -8.28 -3.38
N LEU A 67 3.45 -8.64 -4.09
CA LEU A 67 2.22 -9.17 -3.52
C LEU A 67 2.25 -10.69 -3.68
N ALA A 68 2.03 -11.43 -2.61
CA ALA A 68 1.80 -12.88 -2.63
C ALA A 68 0.34 -13.16 -2.29
N PHE A 69 -0.29 -14.04 -3.05
CA PHE A 69 -1.70 -14.41 -2.93
C PHE A 69 -1.80 -15.75 -2.20
N VAL A 70 -2.42 -15.74 -1.02
CA VAL A 70 -2.56 -16.91 -0.13
C VAL A 70 -4.02 -17.00 0.31
N ASP A 71 -4.79 -17.82 -0.41
CA ASP A 71 -6.24 -17.98 -0.21
C ASP A 71 -6.97 -16.62 -0.24
N GLU A 72 -7.66 -16.23 0.82
CA GLU A 72 -8.36 -14.96 0.95
C GLU A 72 -7.45 -13.78 1.36
N THR A 73 -6.14 -14.04 1.47
CA THR A 73 -5.15 -13.10 2.00
C THR A 73 -4.14 -12.68 0.93
N ILE A 74 -3.84 -11.38 0.90
CA ILE A 74 -2.74 -10.81 0.12
C ILE A 74 -1.66 -10.35 1.10
N LEU A 75 -0.44 -10.86 0.93
CA LEU A 75 0.74 -10.44 1.68
C LEU A 75 1.56 -9.49 0.81
N SER A 76 1.90 -8.33 1.33
CA SER A 76 2.78 -7.37 0.66
C SER A 76 4.08 -7.22 1.45
N SER A 77 5.20 -7.28 0.75
CA SER A 77 6.52 -6.95 1.30
C SER A 77 7.21 -6.02 0.34
N TYR A 78 7.74 -4.92 0.85
CA TYR A 78 8.35 -3.88 0.02
C TYR A 78 9.49 -3.15 0.72
N GLN A 79 10.26 -2.42 -0.06
CA GLN A 79 11.36 -1.60 0.44
C GLN A 79 11.68 -0.44 -0.50
N THR A 80 12.43 0.53 -0.01
CA THR A 80 13.08 1.53 -0.86
C THR A 80 14.23 0.90 -1.65
N THR A 81 14.67 1.54 -2.73
CA THR A 81 15.86 1.08 -3.51
C THR A 81 17.10 0.91 -2.63
N SER A 82 17.29 1.77 -1.63
CA SER A 82 18.40 1.66 -0.66
C SER A 82 18.22 0.56 0.38
N GLY A 83 16.99 0.05 0.56
CA GLY A 83 16.63 -0.88 1.63
C GLY A 83 16.59 -0.26 3.04
N SER A 84 16.80 1.06 3.16
CA SER A 84 16.78 1.75 4.46
C SER A 84 15.40 1.69 5.13
N ILE A 85 14.37 1.65 4.30
CA ILE A 85 12.97 1.52 4.70
C ILE A 85 12.43 0.22 4.13
N ARG A 86 11.76 -0.55 4.98
CA ARG A 86 11.06 -1.78 4.62
C ARG A 86 9.65 -1.71 5.17
N GLY A 87 8.70 -2.30 4.47
CA GLY A 87 7.35 -2.41 4.95
C GLY A 87 6.75 -3.76 4.64
N VAL A 88 5.82 -4.15 5.49
CA VAL A 88 4.98 -5.32 5.28
C VAL A 88 3.55 -4.93 5.57
N GLU A 89 2.64 -5.50 4.80
CA GLU A 89 1.22 -5.38 5.06
C GLU A 89 0.47 -6.63 4.60
N THR A 90 -0.72 -6.80 5.15
CA THR A 90 -1.58 -7.94 4.88
C THR A 90 -2.98 -7.43 4.64
N PHE A 91 -3.59 -7.84 3.54
CA PHE A 91 -4.98 -7.60 3.20
C PHE A 91 -5.74 -8.90 3.31
N VAL A 92 -6.68 -8.98 4.25
CA VAL A 92 -7.56 -10.14 4.41
C VAL A 92 -8.94 -9.79 3.85
N ARG A 93 -9.42 -10.58 2.90
CA ARG A 93 -10.77 -10.42 2.34
C ARG A 93 -11.81 -10.79 3.40
N ILE A 94 -12.64 -9.84 3.78
CA ILE A 94 -13.74 -10.05 4.74
C ILE A 94 -15.03 -10.38 4.01
N SER A 95 -15.24 -9.78 2.84
CA SER A 95 -16.39 -10.04 1.97
C SER A 95 -16.05 -9.74 0.51
N ALA A 96 -17.02 -9.84 -0.39
CA ALA A 96 -16.85 -9.43 -1.77
C ALA A 96 -16.41 -7.96 -1.94
N ASN A 97 -16.76 -7.10 -0.98
CA ASN A 97 -16.58 -5.64 -1.06
C ASN A 97 -15.74 -5.06 0.08
N GLU A 98 -15.19 -5.88 0.98
CA GLU A 98 -14.41 -5.40 2.13
C GLU A 98 -13.12 -6.19 2.32
N TYR A 99 -12.02 -5.47 2.51
CA TYR A 99 -10.74 -5.99 2.97
C TYR A 99 -10.32 -5.32 4.28
N ARG A 100 -9.68 -6.09 5.15
CA ARG A 100 -8.99 -5.57 6.33
C ARG A 100 -7.50 -5.52 6.05
N CYS A 101 -6.89 -4.35 6.22
CA CYS A 101 -5.45 -4.19 6.03
C CYS A 101 -4.74 -3.91 7.35
N ARG A 102 -3.63 -4.60 7.60
CA ARG A 102 -2.72 -4.33 8.72
C ARG A 102 -1.30 -4.27 8.17
N GLY A 103 -0.53 -3.28 8.60
CA GLY A 103 0.83 -3.15 8.14
C GLY A 103 1.73 -2.37 9.08
N ALA A 104 3.01 -2.46 8.83
CA ALA A 104 4.04 -1.76 9.57
C ALA A 104 5.20 -1.36 8.65
N LEU A 105 5.78 -0.21 8.94
CA LEU A 105 6.98 0.32 8.34
C LEU A 105 8.13 0.20 9.32
N PHE A 106 9.28 -0.21 8.81
CA PHE A 106 10.52 -0.40 9.56
C PHE A 106 11.62 0.46 8.94
N GLU A 107 12.35 1.14 9.80
CA GLU A 107 13.51 1.95 9.43
C GLU A 107 14.66 1.59 10.37
N SER A 108 15.85 1.34 9.81
CA SER A 108 17.03 0.93 10.59
C SER A 108 16.78 -0.28 11.51
N GLY A 109 15.91 -1.20 11.08
CA GLY A 109 15.55 -2.41 11.84
C GLY A 109 14.56 -2.20 12.99
N LYS A 110 14.04 -0.99 13.18
CA LYS A 110 13.03 -0.67 14.21
C LYS A 110 11.70 -0.33 13.57
N LYS A 111 10.59 -0.64 14.24
CA LYS A 111 9.26 -0.22 13.80
C LYS A 111 9.17 1.31 13.88
N SER A 112 8.97 1.95 12.74
CA SER A 112 8.80 3.40 12.61
C SER A 112 7.31 3.78 12.62
N SER A 113 6.47 3.02 11.91
CA SER A 113 5.03 3.26 11.84
C SER A 113 4.23 1.96 11.71
N SER A 114 2.93 2.02 11.99
CA SER A 114 1.99 0.91 11.79
C SER A 114 0.56 1.42 11.58
N TRP A 115 -0.22 0.69 10.78
CA TRP A 115 -1.59 1.07 10.44
C TRP A 115 -2.56 -0.10 10.54
N ALA A 116 -3.82 0.28 10.69
CA ALA A 116 -4.96 -0.60 10.75
C ALA A 116 -6.14 0.00 9.98
N LEU A 117 -6.33 -0.46 8.74
CA LEU A 117 -7.29 0.09 7.80
C LEU A 117 -8.38 -0.92 7.42
N ARG A 118 -9.48 -0.41 6.85
CA ARG A 118 -10.50 -1.18 6.16
C ARG A 118 -10.71 -0.56 4.79
N TYR A 119 -10.63 -1.37 3.75
CA TYR A 119 -10.90 -0.97 2.38
C TYR A 119 -12.29 -1.45 2.00
N ARG A 120 -13.11 -0.54 1.50
CA ARG A 120 -14.45 -0.86 1.01
C ARG A 120 -14.56 -0.39 -0.42
N LYS A 121 -15.16 -1.22 -1.27
CA LYS A 121 -15.52 -0.80 -2.62
C LYS A 121 -16.68 0.20 -2.53
N ALA A 122 -16.49 1.37 -3.13
CA ALA A 122 -17.55 2.38 -3.28
C ALA A 122 -18.60 1.92 -4.31
#